data_AF-A0A1T4RWB4-F1
#
_entry.id   AF-A0A1T4RWB4-F1
#
_cell.length_a   1.000
_cell.length_b   1.000
_cell.length_c   1.000
_cell.angle_alpha   90.00
_cell.angle_beta   90.00
_cell.angle_gamma   90.00
#
_symmetry.space_group_name_H-M   'P 1'
#
loop_
_entity.id
_entity.type
_entity.pdbx_description
1 polymer ?
#
loop_
_entity_poly.entity_id
_entity_poly.type
_entity_poly.pdbx_seq_one_letter_code
_entity_poly.pdbx_strand_id
1 'polypeptide(L)'
;MAISLAGMKTTKSDKPPVFLIYGVDGVGKTSLAAEFPDPIYLPTEGEEPPSDIEMPTPGTIESFDDLLNLFAELLTEEHDRKTAIVDSLDGLENLVWQATCRRLGVSSIEEPGFGKGYVEADTEWLEYLSAVLALKSRGVAVVQLAHPEIVRFDSPISDPYSRYGIKLHKRANALVREKADIVAFMNYRISIKEKEVARQTKVAHAEGGQERQIHLAERAGFTAKNRYGMPDVIPYRKGEGYSKLCQHFPHPTGAQ
;
A
#
# COMPACT_ATOMS: atom_id res chain seq x y z
N MET A 1 24.29 -12.79 23.12
CA MET A 1 23.69 -12.83 24.47
C MET A 1 22.37 -13.55 24.40
N ALA A 2 22.07 -14.46 25.32
CA ALA A 2 20.79 -15.18 25.34
C ALA A 2 19.63 -14.24 25.69
N ILE A 3 18.51 -14.36 24.99
CA ILE A 3 17.27 -13.64 25.33
C ILE A 3 16.79 -14.18 26.69
N SER A 4 16.70 -13.32 27.71
CA SER A 4 16.28 -13.70 29.07
C SER A 4 15.30 -12.69 29.66
N LEU A 5 14.41 -13.15 30.53
CA LEU A 5 13.45 -12.29 31.24
C LEU A 5 14.13 -11.22 32.10
N ALA A 6 15.37 -11.45 32.54
CA ALA A 6 16.15 -10.48 33.30
C ALA A 6 16.60 -9.28 32.44
N GLY A 7 16.61 -9.40 31.11
CA GLY A 7 17.00 -8.35 30.17
C GLY A 7 15.84 -7.65 29.46
N MET A 8 14.62 -7.72 30.01
CA MET A 8 13.44 -7.12 29.39
C MET A 8 13.62 -5.62 29.17
N LYS A 9 13.40 -5.19 27.93
CA LYS A 9 13.32 -3.78 27.54
C LYS A 9 11.89 -3.49 27.13
N THR A 10 11.32 -2.41 27.66
CA THR A 10 10.09 -1.83 27.10
C THR A 10 10.44 -1.22 25.75
N THR A 11 9.65 -1.54 24.73
CA THR A 11 9.84 -1.00 23.38
C THR A 11 8.56 -0.38 22.85
N LYS A 12 8.70 0.73 22.13
CA LYS A 12 7.66 1.37 21.33
C LYS A 12 8.27 1.59 19.95
N SER A 13 7.49 1.38 18.88
CA SER A 13 7.99 1.66 17.53
C SER A 13 8.27 3.15 17.38
N ASP A 14 9.54 3.48 17.16
CA ASP A 14 10.10 4.80 16.87
C ASP A 14 10.42 4.97 15.36
N LYS A 15 10.19 3.92 14.57
CA LYS A 15 10.41 3.89 13.13
C LYS A 15 9.24 4.48 12.35
N PRO A 16 9.48 5.07 11.17
CA PRO A 16 8.41 5.54 10.29
C PRO A 16 7.52 4.38 9.81
N PRO A 17 6.29 4.65 9.33
CA PRO A 17 5.38 3.60 8.91
C PRO A 17 5.74 3.03 7.54
N VAL A 18 5.36 1.77 7.32
CA VAL A 18 5.10 1.23 5.98
C VAL A 18 3.62 1.44 5.67
N PHE A 19 3.36 2.21 4.62
CA PHE A 19 2.03 2.46 4.09
C PHE A 19 1.71 1.51 2.93
N LEU A 20 0.46 1.06 2.90
CA LEU A 20 -0.22 0.56 1.72
C LEU A 20 -1.44 1.45 1.47
N ILE A 21 -1.46 2.15 0.35
CA ILE A 21 -2.55 3.06 -0.04
C ILE A 21 -3.19 2.51 -1.31
N TYR A 22 -4.48 2.22 -1.24
CA TYR A 22 -5.25 1.76 -2.39
C TYR A 22 -6.59 2.51 -2.45
N GLY A 23 -7.19 2.60 -3.62
CA GLY A 23 -8.36 3.45 -3.78
C GLY A 23 -8.72 3.72 -5.24
N VAL A 24 -9.96 4.17 -5.43
CA VAL A 24 -10.53 4.39 -6.78
C VAL A 24 -9.70 5.34 -7.63
N ASP A 25 -9.82 5.21 -8.94
CA ASP A 25 -9.01 5.98 -9.88
C ASP A 25 -9.25 7.49 -9.75
N GLY A 26 -8.19 8.28 -9.93
CA GLY A 26 -8.24 9.74 -9.81
C GLY A 26 -8.44 10.29 -8.39
N VAL A 27 -8.54 9.44 -7.36
CA VAL A 27 -8.74 9.91 -5.96
C VAL A 27 -7.52 10.64 -5.38
N GLY A 28 -6.36 10.52 -6.04
CA GLY A 28 -5.12 11.22 -5.67
C GLY A 28 -4.17 10.41 -4.77
N LYS A 29 -4.06 9.09 -4.99
CA LYS A 29 -3.12 8.19 -4.30
C LYS A 29 -1.67 8.66 -4.44
N THR A 30 -1.20 8.80 -5.68
CA THR A 30 0.15 9.25 -6.01
C THR A 30 0.40 10.68 -5.54
N SER A 31 -0.61 11.57 -5.63
CA SER A 31 -0.50 12.92 -5.07
C SER A 31 -0.31 12.92 -3.55
N LEU A 32 -1.00 12.04 -2.81
CA LEU A 32 -0.83 11.93 -1.35
C LEU A 32 0.56 11.38 -1.01
N ALA A 33 1.03 10.37 -1.76
CA ALA A 33 2.36 9.81 -1.57
C ALA A 33 3.46 10.84 -1.81
N ALA A 34 3.30 11.70 -2.82
CA ALA A 34 4.24 12.77 -3.15
C ALA A 34 4.38 13.84 -2.04
N GLU A 35 3.41 13.97 -1.13
CA GLU A 35 3.49 14.91 0.00
C GLU A 35 4.42 14.44 1.12
N PHE A 36 4.90 13.20 1.06
CA PHE A 36 5.84 12.69 2.04
C PHE A 36 7.22 13.35 1.88
N PRO A 37 8.03 13.45 2.96
CA PRO A 37 9.33 14.12 2.91
C PRO A 37 10.29 13.43 1.95
N ASP A 38 10.97 14.24 1.14
CA ASP A 38 12.07 13.89 0.25
C ASP A 38 11.86 12.54 -0.47
N PRO A 39 10.81 12.42 -1.30
CA PRO A 39 10.44 11.14 -1.89
C PRO A 39 11.38 10.75 -3.04
N ILE A 40 11.48 9.44 -3.26
CA ILE A 40 11.91 8.83 -4.52
C ILE A 40 10.73 8.04 -5.08
N TYR A 41 10.39 8.30 -6.35
CA TYR A 41 9.25 7.69 -7.03
C TYR A 41 9.70 6.53 -7.91
N LEU A 42 9.15 5.34 -7.66
CA LEU A 42 9.51 4.09 -8.31
C LEU A 42 8.30 3.54 -9.08
N PRO A 43 8.05 4.07 -10.30
CA PRO A 43 6.94 3.64 -11.12
C PRO A 43 7.20 2.26 -11.72
N THR A 44 6.19 1.40 -11.73
CA THR A 44 6.13 0.20 -12.58
C THR A 44 5.56 0.56 -13.94
N GLU A 45 5.63 -0.36 -14.90
CA GLU A 45 5.12 -0.13 -16.26
C GLU A 45 3.68 0.42 -16.27
N GLY A 46 3.50 1.58 -16.92
CA GLY A 46 2.21 2.25 -17.07
C GLY A 46 1.88 3.31 -16.00
N GLU A 47 2.70 3.44 -14.96
CA GLU A 47 2.51 4.43 -13.90
C GLU A 47 3.35 5.69 -14.15
N GLU A 48 2.75 6.85 -13.92
CA GLU A 48 3.37 8.16 -14.14
C GLU A 48 3.04 9.12 -12.99
N PRO A 49 3.96 10.05 -12.66
CA PRO A 49 3.66 11.10 -11.71
C PRO A 49 2.51 12.01 -12.22
N PRO A 50 1.70 12.60 -11.33
CA PRO A 50 0.71 13.60 -11.73
C PRO A 50 1.37 14.79 -12.44
N SER A 51 0.72 15.31 -13.49
CA SER A 51 1.25 16.41 -14.33
C SER A 51 1.68 17.69 -13.61
N ASP A 52 1.21 17.90 -12.38
CA ASP A 52 1.47 19.09 -11.56
C ASP A 52 2.39 18.80 -10.35
N ILE A 53 3.05 17.63 -10.33
CA ILE A 53 3.99 17.23 -9.29
C ILE A 53 5.27 16.70 -9.92
N GLU A 54 6.40 17.31 -9.59
CA GLU A 54 7.72 16.77 -9.91
C GLU A 54 8.18 15.84 -8.78
N MET A 55 8.58 14.61 -9.12
CA MET A 55 9.16 13.65 -8.18
C MET A 55 10.45 13.05 -8.75
N PRO A 56 11.55 13.03 -7.98
CA PRO A 56 12.77 12.34 -8.39
C PRO A 56 12.52 10.85 -8.58
N THR A 57 12.93 10.33 -9.74
CA THR A 57 12.78 8.92 -10.13
C THR A 57 14.02 8.46 -10.88
N PRO A 58 14.49 7.22 -10.67
CA PRO A 58 15.55 6.62 -11.48
C PRO A 58 15.04 6.14 -12.86
N GLY A 59 13.72 6.24 -13.11
CA GLY A 59 13.04 5.68 -14.26
C GLY A 59 12.07 4.56 -13.85
N THR A 60 11.47 3.93 -14.85
CA THR A 60 10.54 2.81 -14.66
C THR A 60 11.28 1.58 -14.15
N ILE A 61 10.68 0.90 -13.16
CA ILE A 61 11.13 -0.38 -12.66
C ILE A 61 10.72 -1.47 -13.66
N GLU A 62 11.70 -2.01 -14.38
CA GLU A 62 11.48 -3.02 -15.43
C GLU A 62 11.67 -4.45 -14.94
N SER A 63 12.34 -4.65 -13.79
CA SER A 63 12.52 -5.97 -13.19
C SER A 63 12.49 -5.95 -11.66
N PHE A 64 12.23 -7.12 -11.08
CA PHE A 64 12.26 -7.31 -9.63
C PHE A 64 13.65 -7.06 -9.04
N ASP A 65 14.71 -7.48 -9.74
CA ASP A 65 16.09 -7.30 -9.32
C ASP A 65 16.48 -5.81 -9.30
N ASP A 66 16.02 -5.01 -10.28
CA ASP A 66 16.28 -3.56 -10.31
C ASP A 66 15.70 -2.86 -9.08
N LEU A 67 14.49 -3.24 -8.67
CA LEU A 67 13.87 -2.70 -7.46
C LEU A 67 14.68 -3.05 -6.20
N LEU A 68 15.13 -4.30 -6.08
CA LEU A 68 15.91 -4.74 -4.93
C LEU A 68 17.29 -4.08 -4.90
N ASN A 69 17.94 -3.91 -6.05
CA ASN A 69 19.22 -3.19 -6.16
C ASN A 69 19.07 -1.73 -5.72
N LEU A 70 18.01 -1.06 -6.17
CA LEU A 70 17.74 0.32 -5.74
C LEU A 70 17.43 0.42 -4.24
N PHE A 71 16.69 -0.55 -3.68
CA PHE A 71 16.48 -0.62 -2.24
C PHE A 71 17.80 -0.85 -1.49
N ALA A 72 18.72 -1.64 -2.05
CA ALA A 72 20.06 -1.80 -1.48
C ALA A 72 20.84 -0.48 -1.50
N GLU A 73 20.81 0.27 -2.60
CA GLU A 73 21.42 1.60 -2.68
C GLU A 73 20.83 2.56 -1.63
N LEU A 74 19.50 2.57 -1.47
CA LEU A 74 18.82 3.35 -0.42
C LEU A 74 19.17 2.92 1.02
N LEU A 75 19.81 1.77 1.20
CA LEU A 75 20.26 1.28 2.50
C LEU A 75 21.75 1.59 2.74
N THR A 76 22.56 1.63 1.69
CA THR A 76 24.04 1.66 1.79
C THR A 76 24.67 2.97 1.36
N GLU A 77 24.09 3.67 0.39
CA GLU A 77 24.68 4.89 -0.19
C GLU A 77 24.23 6.16 0.53
N GLU A 78 25.02 7.23 0.42
CA GLU A 78 24.66 8.54 0.97
C GLU A 78 23.63 9.24 0.07
N HIS A 79 22.47 9.58 0.64
CA HIS A 79 21.41 10.31 -0.05
C HIS A 79 20.52 11.08 0.94
N ASP A 80 19.72 11.99 0.41
CA ASP A 80 18.75 12.79 1.18
C ASP A 80 17.31 12.22 1.17
N ARG A 81 17.09 11.10 0.47
CA ARG A 81 15.76 10.46 0.36
C ARG A 81 15.25 9.96 1.73
N LYS A 82 14.01 10.32 2.06
CA LYS A 82 13.35 9.91 3.31
C LYS A 82 12.14 9.00 3.08
N THR A 83 11.63 8.95 1.85
CA THR A 83 10.47 8.13 1.50
C THR A 83 10.68 7.42 0.17
N ALA A 84 10.45 6.11 0.11
CA ALA A 84 10.36 5.37 -1.14
C ALA A 84 8.88 5.15 -1.51
N ILE A 85 8.47 5.57 -2.70
CA ILE A 85 7.13 5.37 -3.23
C ILE A 85 7.20 4.27 -4.28
N VAL A 86 6.50 3.16 -4.05
CA VAL A 86 6.35 2.06 -5.02
C VAL A 86 4.97 2.19 -5.65
N ASP A 87 4.93 2.53 -6.94
CA ASP A 87 3.70 2.76 -7.69
C ASP A 87 3.70 1.90 -8.95
N SER A 88 2.99 0.80 -9.06
CA SER A 88 2.02 0.23 -8.13
C SER A 88 2.37 -1.22 -7.79
N LEU A 89 1.81 -1.74 -6.70
CA LEU A 89 2.01 -3.12 -6.30
C LEU A 89 1.41 -4.11 -7.30
N ASP A 90 0.33 -3.74 -8.00
CA ASP A 90 -0.23 -4.59 -9.04
C ASP A 90 0.66 -4.66 -10.29
N GLY A 91 1.41 -3.59 -10.60
CA GLY A 91 2.51 -3.66 -11.56
C GLY A 91 3.68 -4.52 -11.04
N LEU A 92 4.06 -4.34 -9.78
CA LEU A 92 5.15 -5.11 -9.15
C LEU A 92 4.84 -6.61 -9.09
N GLU A 93 3.58 -7.00 -8.90
CA GLU A 93 3.17 -8.40 -8.86
C GLU A 93 3.55 -9.15 -10.15
N ASN A 94 3.44 -8.48 -11.31
CA ASN A 94 3.87 -9.07 -12.57
C ASN A 94 5.39 -9.30 -12.61
N LEU A 95 6.18 -8.34 -12.11
CA LEU A 95 7.64 -8.47 -12.04
C LEU A 95 8.06 -9.58 -11.08
N VAL A 96 7.36 -9.70 -9.95
CA VAL A 96 7.53 -10.81 -9.00
C VAL A 96 7.27 -12.15 -9.69
N TRP A 97 6.16 -12.30 -10.41
CA TRP A 97 5.87 -13.55 -11.12
C TRP A 97 6.91 -13.86 -12.19
N GLN A 98 7.40 -12.86 -12.92
CA GLN A 98 8.48 -13.05 -13.90
C GLN A 98 9.77 -13.53 -13.24
N ALA A 99 10.14 -12.96 -12.09
CA ALA A 99 11.30 -13.40 -11.31
C ALA A 99 11.11 -14.83 -10.79
N THR A 100 9.93 -15.17 -10.26
CA THR A 100 9.59 -16.53 -9.84
C THR A 100 9.68 -17.52 -11.01
N CYS A 101 9.09 -17.20 -12.17
CA CYS A 101 9.15 -18.04 -13.37
C CYS A 101 10.60 -18.28 -13.81
N ARG A 102 11.42 -17.23 -13.80
CA ARG A 102 12.86 -17.30 -14.11
C ARG A 102 13.60 -18.22 -13.15
N ARG A 103 13.37 -18.10 -11.83
CA ARG A 103 13.96 -18.97 -10.80
C ARG A 103 13.56 -20.44 -10.98
N LEU A 104 12.30 -20.69 -11.34
CA LEU A 104 11.77 -22.04 -11.53
C LEU A 104 12.08 -22.64 -12.91
N GLY A 105 12.53 -21.83 -13.87
CA GLY A 105 12.76 -22.27 -15.25
C GLY A 105 11.48 -22.59 -16.02
N VAL A 106 10.37 -21.90 -15.69
CA VAL A 106 9.05 -22.08 -16.34
C VAL A 106 8.66 -20.84 -17.14
N SER A 107 7.77 -21.02 -18.11
CA SER A 107 7.31 -19.93 -19.00
C SER A 107 6.17 -19.08 -18.40
N SER A 108 5.44 -19.65 -17.44
CA SER A 108 4.28 -19.01 -16.81
C SER A 108 4.14 -19.44 -15.35
N ILE A 109 3.59 -18.53 -14.52
CA ILE A 109 3.35 -18.77 -13.09
C ILE A 109 2.34 -19.91 -12.87
N GLU A 110 1.56 -20.24 -13.88
CA GLU A 110 0.56 -21.31 -13.83
C GLU A 110 1.09 -22.68 -14.27
N GLU A 111 2.25 -22.73 -14.95
CA GLU A 111 2.83 -23.97 -15.50
C GLU A 111 3.07 -25.06 -14.44
N PRO A 112 3.52 -24.75 -13.20
CA PRO A 112 3.65 -25.75 -12.14
C PRO A 112 2.33 -26.44 -11.74
N GLY A 113 1.18 -25.86 -12.12
CA GLY A 113 -0.16 -26.38 -11.85
C GLY A 113 -0.63 -26.21 -10.40
N PHE A 114 -1.94 -26.33 -10.19
CA PHE A 114 -2.60 -26.31 -8.87
C PHE A 114 -2.23 -25.09 -8.00
N GLY A 115 -1.91 -23.96 -8.63
CA GLY A 115 -1.51 -22.73 -7.95
C GLY A 115 -0.15 -22.77 -7.25
N LYS A 116 0.70 -23.78 -7.53
CA LYS A 116 2.03 -23.91 -6.94
C LYS A 116 2.95 -22.73 -7.28
N GLY A 117 2.91 -22.20 -8.51
CA GLY A 117 3.74 -21.05 -8.86
C GLY A 117 3.42 -19.82 -8.01
N TYR A 118 2.14 -19.57 -7.70
CA TYR A 118 1.76 -18.49 -6.78
C TYR A 118 2.24 -18.72 -5.34
N VAL A 119 2.42 -19.98 -4.91
CA VAL A 119 3.03 -20.31 -3.61
C VAL A 119 4.53 -20.04 -3.65
N GLU A 120 5.20 -20.45 -4.73
CA GLU A 120 6.63 -20.20 -4.93
C GLU A 120 6.95 -18.70 -4.96
N ALA A 121 6.06 -17.88 -5.52
CA ALA A 121 6.17 -16.42 -5.57
C ALA A 121 6.19 -15.76 -4.18
N ASP A 122 5.77 -16.45 -3.12
CA ASP A 122 5.94 -15.95 -1.76
C ASP A 122 7.42 -15.68 -1.44
N THR A 123 8.36 -16.39 -2.09
CA THR A 123 9.80 -16.20 -1.89
C THR A 123 10.21 -14.77 -2.25
N GLU A 124 9.89 -14.34 -3.47
CA GLU A 124 10.18 -12.99 -3.96
C GLU A 124 9.39 -11.94 -3.17
N TRP A 125 8.12 -12.18 -2.84
CA TRP A 125 7.35 -11.26 -1.99
C TRP A 125 7.97 -11.06 -0.61
N LEU A 126 8.46 -12.13 0.02
CA LEU A 126 9.10 -12.06 1.33
C LEU A 126 10.46 -11.34 1.26
N GLU A 127 11.18 -11.48 0.16
CA GLU A 127 12.42 -10.73 -0.09
C GLU A 127 12.15 -9.23 -0.21
N TYR A 128 11.18 -8.84 -1.05
CA TYR A 128 10.73 -7.45 -1.16
C TYR A 128 10.29 -6.87 0.20
N LEU A 129 9.44 -7.60 0.94
CA LEU A 129 8.97 -7.14 2.24
C LEU A 129 10.09 -7.06 3.28
N SER A 130 11.11 -7.90 3.18
CA SER A 130 12.29 -7.82 4.04
C SER A 130 13.09 -6.55 3.75
N ALA A 131 13.26 -6.19 2.48
CA ALA A 131 13.91 -4.94 2.08
C ALA A 131 13.11 -3.70 2.50
N VAL A 132 11.77 -3.73 2.36
CA VAL A 132 10.87 -2.68 2.87
C VAL A 132 11.04 -2.47 4.39
N LEU A 133 11.12 -3.56 5.16
CA LEU A 133 11.32 -3.48 6.61
C LEU A 133 12.74 -3.04 6.99
N ALA A 134 13.74 -3.31 6.15
CA ALA A 134 15.09 -2.79 6.31
C ALA A 134 15.12 -1.26 6.12
N LEU A 135 14.47 -0.74 5.06
CA LEU A 135 14.32 0.70 4.82
C LEU A 135 13.64 1.40 6.00
N LYS A 136 12.52 0.84 6.47
CA LYS A 136 11.85 1.30 7.69
C LYS A 136 12.80 1.34 8.88
N SER A 137 13.66 0.33 9.04
CA SER A 137 14.61 0.25 10.14
C SER A 137 15.74 1.27 10.05
N ARG A 138 16.04 1.76 8.85
CA ARG A 138 16.98 2.86 8.59
C ARG A 138 16.32 4.23 8.62
N GLY A 139 15.02 4.33 8.95
CA GLY A 139 14.32 5.62 9.04
C GLY A 139 13.76 6.14 7.71
N VAL A 140 13.72 5.29 6.67
CA VAL A 140 13.06 5.58 5.40
C VAL A 140 11.61 5.07 5.45
N ALA A 141 10.63 5.94 5.19
CA ALA A 141 9.25 5.51 5.03
C ALA A 141 9.07 4.79 3.69
N VAL A 142 8.17 3.81 3.62
CA VAL A 142 7.81 3.15 2.36
C VAL A 142 6.31 3.33 2.13
N VAL A 143 5.95 3.90 0.99
CA VAL A 143 4.56 4.11 0.57
C VAL A 143 4.28 3.26 -0.66
N GLN A 144 3.45 2.24 -0.49
CA GLN A 144 3.10 1.31 -1.55
C GLN A 144 1.72 1.66 -2.07
N LEU A 145 1.60 1.90 -3.37
CA LEU A 145 0.35 2.24 -4.02
C LEU A 145 -0.23 1.01 -4.71
N ALA A 146 -1.56 0.88 -4.73
CA ALA A 146 -2.22 -0.22 -5.42
C ALA A 146 -3.59 0.19 -5.96
N HIS A 147 -4.01 -0.49 -7.01
CA HIS A 147 -5.39 -0.39 -7.50
C HIS A 147 -6.36 -1.20 -6.63
N PRO A 148 -7.63 -0.78 -6.55
CA PRO A 148 -8.66 -1.58 -5.92
C PRO A 148 -9.24 -2.59 -6.91
N GLU A 149 -9.83 -3.65 -6.37
CA GLU A 149 -10.72 -4.55 -7.10
C GLU A 149 -12.01 -4.76 -6.29
N ILE A 150 -13.09 -5.17 -6.96
CA ILE A 150 -14.33 -5.54 -6.28
C ILE A 150 -14.30 -7.05 -6.02
N VAL A 151 -14.23 -7.43 -4.75
CA VAL A 151 -14.24 -8.83 -4.32
C VAL A 151 -15.50 -9.15 -3.54
N ARG A 152 -15.97 -10.39 -3.68
CA ARG A 152 -17.04 -10.94 -2.84
C ARG A 152 -16.49 -11.30 -1.47
N PHE A 153 -17.19 -10.91 -0.42
CA PHE A 153 -16.90 -11.28 0.95
C PHE A 153 -18.04 -12.13 1.51
N ASP A 154 -17.71 -13.39 1.81
CA ASP A 154 -18.63 -14.33 2.45
C ASP A 154 -18.25 -14.45 3.94
N SER A 155 -19.06 -13.81 4.80
CA SER A 155 -18.87 -13.80 6.25
C SER A 155 -19.65 -14.94 6.90
N PRO A 156 -19.13 -15.60 7.95
CA PRO A 156 -19.91 -16.57 8.70
C PRO A 156 -21.07 -15.93 9.50
N ILE A 157 -21.08 -14.61 9.66
CA ILE A 157 -22.01 -13.87 10.54
C ILE A 157 -22.84 -12.80 9.82
N SER A 158 -22.65 -12.62 8.52
CA SER A 158 -23.39 -11.62 7.73
C SER A 158 -23.66 -12.14 6.32
N ASP A 159 -24.71 -11.62 5.69
CA ASP A 159 -24.97 -11.93 4.29
C ASP A 159 -23.77 -11.57 3.40
N PRO A 160 -23.52 -12.33 2.33
CA PRO A 160 -22.47 -12.00 1.38
C PRO A 160 -22.64 -10.63 0.75
N TYR A 161 -21.55 -9.87 0.66
CA TYR A 161 -21.54 -8.55 0.03
C TYR A 161 -20.26 -8.32 -0.77
N SER A 162 -20.31 -7.35 -1.68
CA SER A 162 -19.14 -6.89 -2.42
C SER A 162 -18.39 -5.81 -1.64
N ARG A 163 -17.06 -5.86 -1.68
CA ARG A 163 -16.18 -4.88 -1.03
C ARG A 163 -14.97 -4.56 -1.90
N TYR A 164 -14.36 -3.42 -1.67
CA TYR A 164 -13.09 -3.05 -2.26
C TYR A 164 -11.95 -3.84 -1.60
N GLY A 165 -11.32 -4.71 -2.39
CA GLY A 165 -10.05 -5.36 -2.11
C GLY A 165 -8.89 -4.61 -2.76
N ILE A 166 -7.67 -4.96 -2.36
CA ILE A 166 -6.45 -4.55 -3.05
C ILE A 166 -6.24 -5.52 -4.22
N LYS A 167 -6.00 -5.00 -5.43
CA LYS A 167 -5.85 -5.77 -6.67
C LYS A 167 -4.50 -6.51 -6.69
N LEU A 168 -4.39 -7.52 -5.87
CA LEU A 168 -3.24 -8.40 -5.76
C LEU A 168 -3.74 -9.83 -5.60
N HIS A 169 -2.97 -10.81 -6.07
CA HIS A 169 -3.24 -12.20 -5.77
C HIS A 169 -3.34 -12.40 -4.25
N LYS A 170 -4.31 -13.21 -3.82
CA LYS A 170 -4.68 -13.40 -2.41
C LYS A 170 -3.51 -13.66 -1.45
N ARG A 171 -2.45 -14.31 -1.93
CA ARG A 171 -1.23 -14.58 -1.14
C ARG A 171 -0.40 -13.32 -0.93
N ALA A 172 -0.08 -12.61 -2.01
CA ALA A 172 0.61 -11.32 -1.97
C ALA A 172 -0.15 -10.31 -1.11
N ASN A 173 -1.46 -10.20 -1.32
CA ASN A 173 -2.34 -9.32 -0.56
C ASN A 173 -2.24 -9.58 0.96
N ALA A 174 -2.27 -10.85 1.38
CA ALA A 174 -2.13 -11.23 2.78
C ALA A 174 -0.76 -10.83 3.36
N LEU A 175 0.33 -11.14 2.64
CA LEU A 175 1.70 -10.83 3.06
C LEU A 175 1.93 -9.32 3.19
N VAL A 176 1.59 -8.54 2.16
CA VAL A 176 1.78 -7.08 2.15
C VAL A 176 0.97 -6.42 3.26
N ARG A 177 -0.31 -6.78 3.44
CA ARG A 177 -1.15 -6.22 4.51
C ARG A 177 -0.66 -6.56 5.91
N GLU A 178 -0.08 -7.74 6.11
CA GLU A 178 0.46 -8.14 7.40
C GLU A 178 1.62 -7.22 7.81
N LYS A 179 2.54 -6.95 6.86
CA LYS A 179 3.75 -6.17 7.08
C LYS A 179 3.53 -4.66 7.03
N ALA A 180 2.50 -4.17 6.34
CA ALA A 180 2.12 -2.76 6.39
C ALA A 180 1.69 -2.34 7.81
N ASP A 181 2.14 -1.17 8.27
CA ASP A 181 1.66 -0.59 9.53
C ASP A 181 0.31 0.10 9.34
N ILE A 182 0.12 0.70 8.16
CA ILE A 182 -1.08 1.40 7.76
C ILE A 182 -1.54 0.84 6.42
N VAL A 183 -2.79 0.41 6.36
CA VAL A 183 -3.50 0.10 5.10
C VAL A 183 -4.62 1.14 5.00
N ALA A 184 -4.47 2.06 4.06
CA ALA A 184 -5.39 3.16 3.84
C ALA A 184 -6.21 2.93 2.57
N PHE A 185 -7.53 3.04 2.68
CA PHE A 185 -8.42 3.04 1.54
C PHE A 185 -8.82 4.48 1.20
N MET A 186 -8.57 4.93 -0.03
CA MET A 186 -8.96 6.25 -0.49
C MET A 186 -10.20 6.18 -1.38
N ASN A 187 -11.20 6.99 -1.05
CA ASN A 187 -12.40 7.13 -1.87
C ASN A 187 -12.99 8.53 -1.77
N TYR A 188 -13.92 8.86 -2.65
CA TYR A 188 -14.76 10.04 -2.52
C TYR A 188 -15.80 9.82 -1.43
N ARG A 189 -16.14 10.87 -0.70
CA ARG A 189 -17.22 10.85 0.29
C ARG A 189 -18.55 10.58 -0.40
N ILE A 190 -19.09 9.40 -0.23
CA ILE A 190 -20.42 9.04 -0.72
C ILE A 190 -21.46 9.53 0.31
N SER A 191 -22.08 10.70 0.09
CA SER A 191 -23.31 11.06 0.81
C SER A 191 -24.50 10.34 0.18
N ILE A 192 -24.98 9.29 0.84
CA ILE A 192 -26.26 8.67 0.50
C ILE A 192 -27.36 9.57 1.07
N LYS A 193 -28.04 10.34 0.23
CA LYS A 193 -29.34 10.93 0.59
C LYS A 193 -30.43 9.96 0.17
N GLU A 194 -31.17 9.41 1.13
CA GLU A 194 -32.41 8.71 0.83
C GLU A 194 -33.42 9.73 0.29
N LYS A 195 -33.81 9.62 -0.98
CA LYS A 195 -35.08 10.19 -1.45
C LYS A 195 -36.16 9.16 -1.18
N GLU A 196 -37.14 9.49 -0.36
CA GLU A 196 -38.39 8.73 -0.28
C GLU A 196 -39.12 8.85 -1.63
N VAL A 197 -38.94 7.85 -2.49
CA VAL A 197 -39.82 7.65 -3.64
C VAL A 197 -41.05 6.90 -3.11
N ALA A 198 -42.17 7.60 -3.05
CA ALA A 198 -43.46 6.98 -2.77
C ALA A 198 -43.68 5.81 -3.74
N ARG A 199 -43.89 4.61 -3.16
CA ARG A 199 -44.06 3.28 -3.79
C ARG A 199 -42.79 2.58 -4.33
N GLN A 200 -42.20 1.78 -3.43
CA GLN A 200 -41.59 0.46 -3.68
C GLN A 200 -40.39 0.34 -4.62
N THR A 201 -39.43 1.27 -4.61
CA THR A 201 -38.00 0.91 -4.75
C THR A 201 -37.14 2.04 -4.18
N LYS A 202 -36.44 1.82 -3.06
CA LYS A 202 -35.45 2.78 -2.56
C LYS A 202 -34.18 2.64 -3.41
N VAL A 203 -33.96 3.57 -4.35
CA VAL A 203 -32.68 3.69 -5.06
C VAL A 203 -31.89 4.82 -4.38
N ALA A 204 -30.80 4.45 -3.71
CA ALA A 204 -29.87 5.41 -3.14
C ALA A 204 -29.03 6.04 -4.26
N HIS A 205 -29.20 7.34 -4.52
CA HIS A 205 -28.27 8.12 -5.34
C HIS A 205 -27.21 8.75 -4.44
N ALA A 206 -25.94 8.45 -4.72
CA ALA A 206 -24.81 9.09 -4.09
C ALA A 206 -24.58 10.47 -4.72
N GLU A 207 -24.84 11.55 -3.98
CA GLU A 207 -24.40 12.90 -4.33
C GLU A 207 -23.27 13.29 -3.39
N GLY A 208 -22.02 13.06 -3.80
CA GLY A 208 -20.84 13.38 -3.00
C GLY A 208 -19.59 13.26 -3.86
N GLY A 209 -19.36 14.25 -4.72
CA GLY A 209 -18.39 14.13 -5.82
C GLY A 209 -17.05 14.84 -5.63
N GLN A 210 -16.83 15.60 -4.55
CA GLN A 210 -15.64 16.48 -4.48
C GLN A 210 -14.76 16.26 -3.25
N GLU A 211 -15.29 15.77 -2.14
CA GLU A 211 -14.49 15.56 -0.92
C GLU A 211 -13.84 14.17 -0.95
N ARG A 212 -12.51 14.13 -1.03
CA ARG A 212 -11.72 12.90 -0.94
C ARG A 212 -11.54 12.51 0.53
N GLN A 213 -11.51 11.21 0.82
CA GLN A 213 -11.36 10.67 2.17
C GLN A 213 -10.27 9.59 2.19
N ILE A 214 -9.50 9.57 3.27
CA ILE A 214 -8.56 8.51 3.62
C ILE A 214 -9.20 7.72 4.77
N HIS A 215 -9.59 6.48 4.50
CA HIS A 215 -10.14 5.57 5.49
C HIS A 215 -9.02 4.73 6.09
N LEU A 216 -8.93 4.71 7.43
CA LEU A 216 -7.84 4.12 8.20
C LEU A 216 -8.30 3.00 9.15
N ALA A 217 -9.61 2.73 9.22
CA ALA A 217 -10.21 1.67 10.02
C ALA A 217 -11.07 0.72 9.17
N GLU A 218 -10.98 -0.57 9.45
CA GLU A 218 -11.73 -1.63 8.76
C GLU A 218 -13.24 -1.33 8.74
N ARG A 219 -13.88 -1.57 7.59
CA ARG A 219 -15.33 -1.47 7.37
C ARG A 219 -15.80 -2.60 6.47
N ALA A 220 -17.11 -2.80 6.37
CA ALA A 220 -17.67 -3.79 5.45
C ALA A 220 -17.22 -3.52 4.00
N GLY A 221 -17.32 -2.27 3.53
CA GLY A 221 -17.05 -1.94 2.13
C GLY A 221 -15.59 -1.97 1.67
N PHE A 222 -14.61 -2.06 2.58
CA PHE A 222 -13.18 -1.98 2.23
C PHE A 222 -12.29 -2.42 3.39
N THR A 223 -11.06 -2.82 3.07
CA THR A 223 -10.05 -3.13 4.08
C THR A 223 -9.32 -1.87 4.53
N ALA A 224 -9.10 -1.73 5.84
CA ALA A 224 -8.15 -0.75 6.34
C ALA A 224 -7.54 -1.17 7.68
N LYS A 225 -6.33 -0.67 7.95
CA LYS A 225 -5.52 -1.02 9.13
C LYS A 225 -4.76 0.20 9.59
N ASN A 226 -4.65 0.37 10.90
CA ASN A 226 -3.92 1.47 11.50
C ASN A 226 -3.34 1.03 12.85
N ARG A 227 -2.02 1.18 13.02
CA ARG A 227 -1.30 0.86 14.27
C ARG A 227 -0.98 2.07 15.15
N TYR A 228 -1.40 3.28 14.75
CA TYR A 228 -0.99 4.55 15.34
C TYR A 228 -2.11 5.31 16.05
N GLY A 229 -3.30 4.71 16.20
CA GLY A 229 -4.43 5.35 16.89
C GLY A 229 -4.98 6.59 16.17
N MET A 230 -4.72 6.73 14.86
CA MET A 230 -5.34 7.76 14.01
C MET A 230 -6.87 7.64 13.99
N PRO A 231 -7.60 8.74 13.71
CA PRO A 231 -9.03 8.70 13.44
C PRO A 231 -9.40 7.74 12.30
N ASP A 232 -10.60 7.18 12.35
CA ASP A 232 -11.09 6.22 11.35
C ASP A 232 -11.11 6.78 9.92
N VAL A 233 -11.32 8.09 9.78
CA VAL A 233 -11.38 8.80 8.50
C VAL A 233 -10.70 10.17 8.61
N ILE A 234 -9.87 10.50 7.62
CA ILE A 234 -9.26 11.83 7.46
C ILE A 234 -9.70 12.40 6.11
N PRO A 235 -10.33 13.58 6.05
CA PRO A 235 -10.59 14.28 4.80
C PRO A 235 -9.27 14.63 4.10
N TYR A 236 -9.19 14.38 2.81
CA TYR A 236 -8.00 14.64 2.01
C TYR A 236 -8.20 15.84 1.09
N ARG A 237 -7.31 16.81 1.27
CA ARG A 237 -7.06 17.90 0.34
C ARG A 237 -5.60 17.81 -0.08
N LYS A 238 -5.36 17.91 -1.39
CA LYS A 238 -4.01 17.88 -1.95
C LYS A 238 -3.17 19.00 -1.31
N GLY A 239 -1.97 18.66 -0.85
CA GLY A 239 -1.06 19.52 -0.09
C GLY A 239 -1.23 19.47 1.44
N GLU A 240 -2.31 18.89 1.96
CA GLU A 240 -2.59 18.83 3.40
C GLU A 240 -2.58 17.40 3.96
N GLY A 241 -2.56 16.37 3.10
CA GLY A 241 -2.68 14.96 3.46
C GLY A 241 -1.57 14.47 4.39
N TYR A 242 -0.30 14.64 4.01
CA TYR A 242 0.82 14.24 4.86
C TYR A 242 0.81 14.97 6.21
N SER A 243 0.53 16.28 6.20
CA SER A 243 0.50 17.12 7.42
C SER A 243 -0.54 16.66 8.45
N LYS A 244 -1.64 16.04 8.00
CA LYS A 244 -2.68 15.45 8.85
C LYS A 244 -2.23 14.09 9.38
N LEU A 245 -1.64 13.27 8.52
CA LEU A 245 -1.21 11.91 8.83
C LEU A 245 -0.02 11.90 9.81
N CYS A 246 0.99 12.74 9.58
CA CYS A 246 2.26 12.73 10.31
C CYS A 246 2.15 13.10 11.79
N GLN A 247 1.00 13.63 12.23
CA GLN A 247 0.73 13.95 13.65
C GLN A 247 0.68 12.69 14.54
N HIS A 248 0.60 11.51 13.94
CA HIS A 248 0.30 10.26 14.65
C HIS A 248 1.45 9.24 14.62
N PHE A 249 2.49 9.44 13.82
CA PHE A 249 3.58 8.47 13.68
C PHE A 249 4.97 9.14 13.70
N PRO A 250 6.03 8.38 14.02
CA PRO A 250 7.39 8.89 13.91
C PRO A 250 7.72 9.32 12.49
N HIS A 251 8.27 10.52 12.33
CA HIS A 251 8.64 11.04 11.02
C HIS A 251 9.79 10.25 10.41
N PRO A 252 9.82 10.06 9.07
CA PRO A 252 10.97 9.51 8.41
C PRO A 252 12.16 10.45 8.53
N THR A 253 13.31 9.89 8.88
CA THR A 253 14.57 10.61 9.09
C THR A 253 15.53 10.49 7.92
N GLY A 254 15.30 9.52 7.02
CA GLY A 254 16.26 9.10 6.01
C GLY A 254 17.27 8.09 6.56
N ALA A 255 17.96 7.39 5.67
CA ALA A 255 19.01 6.42 6.00
C ALA A 255 20.23 7.13 6.59
N GLN A 256 20.28 7.23 7.93
CA GLN A 256 21.46 7.67 8.70
C GLN A 256 22.28 6.46 9.11
#